data_AF-A0A923SBN3-F1
#
_entry.id   AF-A0A923SBN3-F1
#
_cell.length_a   1.000
_cell.length_b   1.000
_cell.length_c   1.000
_cell.angle_alpha   90.00
_cell.angle_beta   90.00
_cell.angle_gamma   90.00
#
_symmetry.space_group_name_H-M   'P 1'
#
loop_
_entity.id
_entity.type
_entity.pdbx_description
1 polymer ?
#
loop_
_entity_poly.entity_id
_entity_poly.type
_entity_poly.pdbx_seq_one_letter_code
_entity_poly.pdbx_strand_id
1 'polypeptide(L)'
;MQSSDTPKDGDFASYLEGGKKPSAEVSASRPDVSAEAPSEAPPQTLEQVLVEGQDPTEEFLERWNDLQNAPELSDEEIERQALEAGGDDDDPNTPE
;
A
#
# COMPACT_ATOMS: atom_id res chain seq x y z
N MET A 1 -33.78 -14.03 -22.16
CA MET A 1 -33.88 -14.62 -20.81
C MET A 1 -32.65 -14.16 -20.05
N GLN A 2 -32.77 -13.14 -19.21
CA GLN A 2 -31.68 -12.64 -18.38
C GLN A 2 -31.91 -13.19 -16.96
N SER A 3 -31.09 -14.15 -16.55
CA SER A 3 -31.05 -14.60 -15.17
C SER A 3 -30.31 -13.53 -14.38
N SER A 4 -30.98 -12.88 -13.42
CA SER A 4 -30.32 -11.93 -12.51
C SER A 4 -29.29 -12.66 -11.66
N ASP A 5 -28.01 -12.46 -11.99
CA ASP A 5 -26.85 -12.92 -11.23
C ASP A 5 -26.61 -11.97 -10.04
N THR A 6 -27.65 -11.77 -9.23
CA THR A 6 -27.56 -10.92 -8.05
C THR A 6 -27.59 -11.84 -6.83
N PRO A 7 -26.49 -11.88 -6.05
CA PRO A 7 -26.43 -12.67 -4.84
C PRO A 7 -27.59 -12.32 -3.91
N LYS A 8 -28.20 -13.34 -3.31
CA LYS A 8 -29.25 -13.12 -2.34
C LYS A 8 -28.65 -12.80 -0.99
N ASP A 9 -29.46 -12.12 -0.19
CA ASP A 9 -29.08 -11.80 1.18
C ASP A 9 -28.79 -13.10 1.95
N GLY A 10 -27.60 -13.19 2.56
CA GLY A 10 -27.10 -14.40 3.22
C GLY A 10 -26.14 -15.28 2.40
N ASP A 11 -25.98 -15.04 1.09
CA ASP A 11 -24.95 -15.73 0.27
C ASP A 11 -23.54 -15.41 0.78
N PHE A 12 -23.32 -14.17 1.21
CA PHE A 12 -22.04 -13.73 1.77
C PHE A 12 -21.70 -14.44 3.09
N ALA A 13 -22.68 -14.62 3.97
CA ALA A 13 -22.47 -15.34 5.23
C ALA A 13 -22.14 -16.83 4.97
N SER A 14 -22.83 -17.44 4.01
CA SER A 14 -22.58 -18.82 3.59
C SER A 14 -21.20 -19.01 2.94
N TYR A 15 -20.71 -18.00 2.20
CA TYR A 15 -19.37 -17.99 1.61
C TYR A 15 -18.27 -17.94 2.69
N LEU A 16 -18.46 -17.13 3.74
CA LEU A 16 -17.52 -17.03 4.85
C LEU A 16 -17.48 -18.32 5.70
N GLU A 17 -18.64 -18.93 5.95
CA GLU A 17 -18.76 -20.16 6.74
C GLU A 17 -18.30 -21.41 5.94
N GLY A 18 -18.39 -21.37 4.61
CA GLY A 18 -17.93 -22.41 3.69
C GLY A 18 -16.41 -22.61 3.62
N GLY A 19 -15.62 -21.75 4.28
CA GLY A 19 -14.30 -22.11 4.80
C GLY A 19 -13.25 -22.63 3.82
N LYS A 20 -13.39 -22.42 2.51
CA LYS A 20 -12.28 -22.63 1.58
C LYS A 20 -11.44 -21.37 1.61
N LYS A 21 -10.40 -21.38 2.45
CA LYS A 21 -9.32 -20.39 2.41
C LYS A 21 -8.94 -20.24 0.93
N PRO A 22 -9.07 -19.06 0.30
CA PRO A 22 -8.45 -18.87 -0.98
C PRO A 22 -6.96 -19.13 -0.73
N SER A 23 -6.41 -20.15 -1.38
CA SER A 23 -4.97 -20.22 -1.57
C SER A 23 -4.68 -18.96 -2.35
N ALA A 24 -4.21 -17.94 -1.66
CA ALA A 24 -3.97 -16.65 -2.22
C ALA A 24 -2.73 -16.82 -3.11
N GLU A 25 -2.93 -17.32 -4.33
CA GLU A 25 -2.08 -16.96 -5.45
C GLU A 25 -2.35 -15.48 -5.70
N VAL A 26 -1.83 -14.66 -4.79
CA VAL A 26 -1.60 -13.24 -5.03
C VAL A 26 -0.55 -13.24 -6.11
N SER A 27 -1.01 -13.22 -7.36
CA SER A 27 -0.23 -12.67 -8.44
C SER A 27 0.01 -11.21 -8.05
N ALA A 28 1.09 -11.00 -7.31
CA ALA A 28 1.52 -9.71 -6.85
C ALA A 28 1.91 -8.90 -8.09
N SER A 29 0.95 -8.21 -8.69
CA SER A 29 1.27 -6.97 -9.38
C SER A 29 1.76 -6.03 -8.29
N ARG A 30 3.06 -6.10 -8.11
CA ARG A 30 3.86 -5.29 -7.20
C ARG A 30 3.65 -3.83 -7.63
N PRO A 31 3.29 -2.91 -6.74
CA PRO A 31 3.48 -1.49 -7.06
C PRO A 31 4.98 -1.31 -7.27
N ASP A 32 5.36 -0.81 -8.44
CA ASP A 32 6.75 -0.49 -8.76
C ASP A 32 7.15 0.69 -7.87
N VAL A 33 7.65 0.37 -6.68
CA VAL A 33 8.32 1.35 -5.85
C VAL A 33 9.67 1.61 -6.50
N SER A 34 9.67 2.47 -7.51
CA SER A 34 10.85 3.18 -8.01
C SER A 34 11.31 4.21 -6.95
N ALA A 35 11.56 3.73 -5.73
CA ALA A 35 12.69 4.24 -4.97
C ALA A 35 13.92 3.61 -5.64
N GLU A 36 14.95 4.40 -5.90
CA GLU A 36 16.26 3.90 -6.34
C GLU A 36 16.77 2.90 -5.30
N ALA A 37 16.34 1.65 -5.45
CA ALA A 37 16.65 0.58 -4.54
C ALA A 37 18.09 0.18 -4.86
N PRO A 38 18.96 0.00 -3.85
CA PRO A 38 20.25 -0.62 -4.09
C PRO A 38 19.97 -1.99 -4.73
N SER A 39 20.28 -2.10 -6.02
CA SER A 39 19.90 -3.21 -6.92
C SER A 39 20.58 -4.55 -6.56
N GLU A 40 21.24 -4.63 -5.40
CA GLU A 40 22.08 -5.74 -4.96
C GLU A 40 21.63 -6.34 -3.61
N ALA A 41 20.39 -6.08 -3.18
CA ALA A 41 19.83 -6.77 -2.03
C ALA A 41 19.23 -8.12 -2.44
N PRO A 42 19.63 -9.25 -1.81
CA PRO A 42 18.96 -10.53 -2.03
C PRO A 42 17.46 -10.43 -1.67
N PRO A 43 16.58 -11.22 -2.31
CA PRO A 43 15.15 -11.17 -2.04
C PRO A 43 14.89 -11.44 -0.55
N GLN A 44 14.31 -10.46 0.13
CA GLN A 44 13.96 -10.58 1.54
C GLN A 44 12.62 -11.29 1.71
N THR A 45 12.52 -12.19 2.68
CA THR A 45 11.23 -12.78 3.06
C THR A 45 10.36 -11.73 3.76
N LEU A 46 9.04 -11.88 3.71
CA LEU A 46 8.13 -11.00 4.45
C LEU A 46 8.51 -10.93 5.93
N GLU A 47 8.88 -12.06 6.54
CA GLU A 47 9.36 -12.13 7.93
C GLU A 47 10.65 -11.36 8.19
N GLN A 48 11.50 -11.14 7.17
CA GLN A 48 12.70 -10.31 7.30
C GLN A 48 12.39 -8.81 7.19
N VAL A 49 11.31 -8.45 6.50
CA VAL A 49 10.87 -7.06 6.32
C VAL A 49 9.97 -6.62 7.47
N LEU A 50 9.12 -7.53 7.96
CA LEU A 50 8.26 -7.31 9.11
C LEU A 50 9.12 -7.35 10.38
N VAL A 51 9.23 -6.20 11.05
CA VAL A 51 9.78 -6.13 12.40
C VAL A 51 8.75 -6.78 13.34
N GLU A 52 8.86 -8.10 13.55
CA GLU A 52 7.94 -8.83 14.41
C GLU A 52 8.08 -8.41 15.87
N GLY A 53 7.10 -7.62 16.34
CA GLY A 53 6.87 -7.39 17.78
C GLY A 53 8.00 -6.70 18.54
N GLN A 54 9.00 -6.14 17.87
CA GLN A 54 9.98 -5.29 18.55
C GLN A 54 9.34 -3.95 18.90
N ASP A 55 9.64 -3.48 20.11
CA ASP A 55 9.40 -2.11 20.48
C ASP A 55 10.18 -1.16 19.54
N PRO A 56 9.57 -0.04 19.13
CA PRO A 56 10.26 0.95 18.32
C PRO A 56 11.53 1.46 19.03
N THR A 57 12.58 1.71 18.26
CA THR A 57 13.82 2.27 18.79
C THR A 57 13.62 3.70 19.28
N GLU A 58 14.47 4.16 20.22
CA GLU A 58 14.42 5.55 20.70
C GLU A 58 14.63 6.57 19.58
N GLU A 59 15.53 6.27 18.63
CA GLU A 59 15.75 7.09 17.42
C GLU A 59 14.47 7.19 16.56
N PHE A 60 13.76 6.08 16.38
CA PHE A 60 12.49 6.07 15.64
C PHE A 60 11.44 6.91 16.36
N LEU A 61 11.36 6.80 17.68
CA LEU A 61 10.41 7.57 18.50
C LEU A 61 10.70 9.07 18.47
N GLU A 62 11.96 9.48 18.50
CA GLU A 62 12.37 10.88 18.37
C GLU A 62 11.96 11.44 17.00
N ARG A 63 12.32 10.75 15.93
CA ARG A 63 11.96 11.15 14.56
C ARG A 63 10.44 11.18 14.35
N TRP A 64 9.72 10.20 14.91
CA TRP A 64 8.27 10.19 14.87
C TRP A 64 7.68 11.40 15.59
N ASN A 65 8.21 11.74 16.77
CA ASN A 65 7.77 12.92 17.49
C ASN A 65 8.07 14.21 16.71
N ASP A 66 9.24 14.34 16.09
CA ASP A 66 9.56 15.49 15.24
C ASP A 66 8.61 15.63 14.06
N LEU A 67 8.25 14.50 13.43
CA LEU A 67 7.28 14.49 12.34
C LEU A 67 5.88 14.92 12.80
N GLN A 68 5.44 14.42 13.96
CA GLN A 68 4.11 14.77 14.51
C GLN A 68 4.01 16.23 14.95
N ASN A 69 5.14 16.85 15.31
CA ASN A 69 5.20 18.25 15.69
C ASN A 69 5.64 19.16 14.53
N ALA A 70 5.88 18.60 13.34
CA ALA A 70 6.24 19.39 12.17
C ALA A 70 5.04 20.29 11.78
N PRO A 71 5.30 21.54 11.36
CA PRO A 71 4.25 22.38 10.82
C PRO A 71 3.69 21.75 9.53
N GLU A 72 2.40 21.96 9.28
CA GLU A 72 1.79 21.59 8.01
C GLU A 72 2.50 22.32 6.85
N LEU A 73 2.62 21.64 5.71
CA LEU A 73 3.14 22.25 4.49
C LEU A 73 2.19 23.38 4.05
N SER A 74 2.76 24.48 3.56
CA SER A 74 1.97 25.54 2.95
C SER A 74 1.46 25.12 1.56
N ASP A 75 0.36 25.72 1.12
CA ASP A 75 -0.24 25.45 -0.19
C ASP A 75 0.77 25.65 -1.34
N GLU A 76 1.64 26.66 -1.24
CA GLU A 76 2.69 26.94 -2.23
C GLU A 76 3.78 25.85 -2.28
N GLU A 77 4.08 25.20 -1.15
CA GLU A 77 5.05 24.11 -1.10
C GLU A 77 4.42 22.80 -1.60
N ILE A 78 3.12 22.61 -1.33
CA ILE A 78 2.32 21.50 -1.87
C ILE A 78 2.24 21.59 -3.40
N GLU A 79 1.94 22.77 -3.95
CA GLU A 79 1.88 22.98 -5.40
C GLU A 79 3.24 22.72 -6.07
N ARG A 80 4.35 23.14 -5.43
CA ARG A 80 5.69 22.82 -5.91
C ARG A 80 5.97 21.32 -5.91
N GLN A 81 5.61 20.62 -4.83
CA GLN A 81 5.77 19.16 -4.76
C GLN A 81 4.90 18.46 -5.80
N ALA A 82 3.67 18.91 -6.03
CA ALA A 82 2.79 18.34 -7.05
C ALA A 82 3.36 18.54 -8.47
N LEU A 83 3.98 19.70 -8.74
CA LEU A 83 4.65 19.97 -10.03
C LEU A 83 5.98 19.21 -10.18
N GLU A 84 6.76 19.05 -9.11
CA GLU A 84 8.05 18.35 -9.12
C GLU A 84 7.88 16.83 -9.15
N ALA A 85 6.94 16.31 -8.37
CA ALA A 85 6.56 14.90 -8.36
C ALA A 85 5.81 14.49 -9.63
N GLY A 86 5.47 15.48 -10.49
CA GLY A 86 4.89 15.37 -11.83
C GLY A 86 4.08 14.11 -11.98
N GLY A 87 2.75 14.20 -11.80
CA GLY A 87 1.78 13.09 -11.65
C GLY A 87 1.74 12.00 -12.72
N ASP A 88 2.79 11.88 -13.52
CA ASP A 88 3.22 10.78 -14.35
C ASP A 88 3.47 9.54 -13.44
N ASP A 89 2.39 8.88 -13.02
CA ASP A 89 2.44 7.51 -12.52
C ASP A 89 2.61 6.50 -13.67
N ASP A 90 2.98 6.98 -14.88
CA ASP A 90 3.06 6.26 -16.15
C ASP A 90 1.80 5.36 -16.35
N ASP A 91 0.65 5.74 -15.76
CA ASP A 91 -0.58 4.97 -15.85
C ASP A 91 -1.38 5.43 -17.08
N PRO A 92 -1.44 4.62 -18.14
CA PRO A 92 -2.15 4.98 -19.36
C PRO A 92 -3.68 5.10 -19.18
N ASN A 93 -4.22 4.74 -18.01
CA ASN A 93 -5.63 4.87 -17.65
C ASN A 93 -5.93 6.13 -16.84
N THR A 94 -4.92 6.85 -16.37
CA THR A 94 -5.07 8.15 -15.70
C THR A 94 -4.69 9.26 -16.69
N PRO A 95 -5.66 9.87 -17.40
CA PRO A 95 -5.33 10.94 -18.34
C PRO A 95 -4.85 12.20 -17.59
N GLU A 96 -3.75 12.76 -18.08
CA GLU A 96 -3.15 14.05 -17.69
C GLU A 96 -4.04 15.26 -18.04
#